data_AF-A0A535Q0F6-F1
#
_entry.id   AF-A0A535Q0F6-F1
#
_cell.length_a   1.000
_cell.length_b   1.000
_cell.length_c   1.000
_cell.angle_alpha   90.00
_cell.angle_beta   90.00
_cell.angle_gamma   90.00
#
_symmetry.space_group_name_H-M   'P 1'
#
loop_
_entity.id
_entity.type
_entity.pdbx_description
1 polymer ?
#
loop_
_entity_poly.entity_id
_entity_poly.type
_entity_poly.pdbx_seq_one_letter_code
_entity_poly.pdbx_strand_id
1 'polypeptide(L)'
;MPQAETRPGAAMRTSGRRGRRHGVEIRPGSVKQARMESGLSLAQVANSVVSRTAIYFVETGKAKPSIETLRLIAERTGRPLDFFL
;
A
#
# COMPACT_ATOMS: atom_id res chain seq x y z
N MET A 1 5.49 33.00 -16.84
CA MET A 1 4.89 31.78 -17.42
C MET A 1 5.90 30.64 -17.28
N PRO A 2 5.51 29.45 -16.76
CA PRO A 2 5.24 29.09 -15.37
C PRO A 2 6.47 28.50 -14.63
N GLN A 3 6.60 28.82 -13.34
CA GLN A 3 7.55 28.21 -12.42
C GLN A 3 7.00 26.84 -11.97
N ALA A 4 7.70 25.75 -12.28
CA ALA A 4 7.31 24.40 -11.86
C ALA A 4 7.81 24.13 -10.44
N GLU A 5 6.87 24.34 -9.52
CA GLU A 5 6.75 23.91 -8.14
C GLU A 5 7.73 22.83 -7.63
N THR A 6 8.45 23.25 -6.58
CA THR A 6 9.11 22.47 -5.55
C THR A 6 8.37 21.18 -5.18
N ARG A 7 9.02 20.02 -5.37
CA ARG A 7 8.63 18.77 -4.72
C ARG A 7 9.32 18.68 -3.36
N PRO A 8 8.62 18.75 -2.21
CA PRO A 8 9.25 18.52 -0.92
C PRO A 8 9.48 17.01 -0.71
N GLY A 9 10.60 16.69 -0.06
CA GLY A 9 11.12 15.34 0.09
C GLY A 9 10.38 14.44 1.08
N ALA A 10 10.84 13.20 1.16
CA ALA A 10 10.55 12.30 2.27
C ALA A 10 11.70 11.32 2.49
N ALA A 11 12.49 11.67 3.51
CA ALA A 11 13.09 10.82 4.53
C ALA A 11 13.83 9.51 4.14
N MET A 12 15.13 9.53 4.45
CA MET A 12 15.93 8.36 4.77
C MET A 12 15.43 7.70 6.08
N ARG A 13 15.40 6.36 6.14
CA ARG A 13 16.09 5.47 7.10
C ARG A 13 15.33 4.16 7.39
N THR A 14 15.98 3.07 6.99
CA THR A 14 16.14 1.76 7.65
C THR A 14 15.22 1.38 8.82
N SER A 15 14.58 0.22 8.72
CA SER A 15 14.54 -0.81 9.80
C SER A 15 13.84 -2.03 9.22
N GLY A 16 14.50 -3.18 9.15
CA GLY A 16 14.68 -4.05 10.29
C GLY A 16 14.06 -5.39 9.90
N ARG A 17 14.72 -6.49 10.25
CA ARG A 17 14.31 -7.86 9.90
C ARG A 17 12.84 -8.05 10.30
N ARG A 18 11.91 -8.14 9.34
CA ARG A 18 10.49 -8.36 9.65
C ARG A 18 10.31 -9.81 10.07
N GLY A 19 10.48 -10.00 11.38
CA GLY A 19 10.22 -11.24 12.09
C GLY A 19 8.85 -11.80 11.71
N ARG A 20 8.87 -13.07 11.28
CA ARG A 20 7.79 -14.05 11.41
C ARG A 20 6.34 -13.53 11.33
N ARG A 21 5.98 -13.08 10.13
CA ARG A 21 4.72 -13.36 9.41
C ARG A 21 3.49 -13.64 10.30
N HIS A 22 2.92 -12.61 10.90
CA HIS A 22 1.50 -12.58 11.28
C HIS A 22 0.76 -11.67 10.29
N GLY A 23 0.93 -11.96 9.01
CA GLY A 23 0.25 -11.22 7.96
C GLY A 23 -1.14 -11.81 7.73
N VAL A 24 -2.10 -10.95 7.48
CA VAL A 24 -3.48 -11.31 7.14
C VAL A 24 -3.53 -11.87 5.73
N GLU A 25 -4.27 -12.95 5.53
CA GLU A 25 -4.58 -13.44 4.19
C GLU A 25 -5.61 -12.54 3.55
N ILE A 26 -5.35 -12.17 2.30
CA ILE A 26 -6.24 -11.30 1.54
C ILE A 26 -6.60 -11.98 0.21
N ARG A 27 -7.77 -11.65 -0.30
CA ARG A 27 -8.19 -12.05 -1.65
C ARG A 27 -7.23 -11.49 -2.68
N PRO A 28 -6.57 -12.34 -3.49
CA PRO A 28 -5.64 -11.88 -4.51
C PRO A 28 -6.37 -11.00 -5.53
N GLY A 29 -5.75 -9.88 -5.90
CA GLY A 29 -6.36 -8.91 -6.83
C GLY A 29 -7.36 -7.93 -6.21
N SER A 30 -7.85 -8.13 -4.98
CA SER A 30 -8.75 -7.17 -4.29
C SER A 30 -8.10 -5.78 -4.16
N VAL A 31 -6.84 -5.73 -3.73
CA VAL A 31 -6.06 -4.48 -3.64
C VAL A 31 -5.88 -3.83 -5.00
N LYS A 32 -5.66 -4.61 -6.06
CA LYS A 32 -5.54 -4.09 -7.42
C LYS A 32 -6.88 -3.49 -7.87
N GLN A 33 -7.99 -4.16 -7.61
CA GLN A 33 -9.31 -3.66 -7.95
C GLN A 33 -9.62 -2.35 -7.21
N ALA A 34 -9.49 -2.34 -5.89
CA ALA A 34 -9.72 -1.16 -5.06
C ALA A 34 -8.85 0.02 -5.53
N ARG A 35 -7.57 -0.24 -5.81
CA ARG A 35 -6.65 0.77 -6.32
C ARG A 35 -7.09 1.35 -7.68
N MET A 36 -7.49 0.49 -8.61
CA MET A 36 -7.92 0.91 -9.95
C MET A 36 -9.22 1.73 -9.91
N GLU A 37 -10.17 1.32 -9.07
CA GLU A 37 -11.43 2.03 -8.86
C GLU A 37 -11.22 3.41 -8.23
N SER A 38 -10.25 3.54 -7.32
CA SER A 38 -9.86 4.84 -6.74
C SER A 38 -8.94 5.67 -7.65
N GLY A 39 -8.53 5.15 -8.82
CA GLY A 39 -7.60 5.84 -9.73
C GLY A 39 -6.19 6.05 -9.16
N LEU A 40 -5.78 5.26 -8.16
CA LEU A 40 -4.50 5.43 -7.46
C LEU A 40 -3.38 4.61 -8.13
N SER A 41 -2.17 5.14 -8.11
CA SER A 41 -0.95 4.39 -8.43
C SER A 41 -0.45 3.60 -7.21
N LEU A 42 0.40 2.60 -7.43
CA LEU A 42 1.02 1.82 -6.35
C LEU A 42 1.76 2.70 -5.34
N ALA A 43 2.43 3.75 -5.81
CA ALA A 43 3.16 4.69 -4.95
C ALA A 43 2.22 5.54 -4.10
N GLN A 44 1.09 5.97 -4.67
CA GLN A 44 0.07 6.74 -3.95
C GLN A 44 -0.64 5.90 -2.88
N VAL A 45 -0.90 4.62 -3.14
CA VAL A 45 -1.44 3.70 -2.12
C VAL A 45 -0.42 3.48 -0.99
N ALA A 46 0.86 3.35 -1.32
CA ALA A 46 1.91 3.12 -0.33
C ALA A 46 2.17 4.35 0.58
N ASN A 47 1.98 5.56 0.03
CA ASN A 47 2.05 6.85 0.71
C ASN A 47 3.26 7.00 1.67
N SER A 48 4.44 6.51 1.25
CA SER A 48 5.69 6.51 2.03
C SER A 48 5.68 5.74 3.37
N VAL A 49 4.53 5.18 3.79
CA VAL A 49 4.41 4.32 4.97
C VAL A 49 4.81 2.89 4.62
N VAL A 50 4.43 2.45 3.42
CA VAL A 50 4.78 1.16 2.87
C VAL A 50 5.59 1.37 1.59
N SER A 51 6.43 0.41 1.22
CA SER A 51 7.13 0.49 -0.06
C SER A 51 6.18 0.15 -1.22
N ARG A 52 6.37 0.81 -2.37
CA ARG A 52 5.65 0.48 -3.63
C ARG A 52 5.70 -1.01 -3.93
N THR A 53 6.87 -1.63 -3.73
CA THR A 53 7.08 -3.07 -3.96
C THR A 53 6.29 -3.94 -2.98
N ALA A 54 6.13 -3.52 -1.73
CA ALA A 54 5.29 -4.24 -0.78
C ALA A 54 3.82 -4.26 -1.23
N ILE A 55 3.29 -3.12 -1.71
CA ILE A 55 1.92 -3.06 -2.27
C ILE A 55 1.80 -4.01 -3.47
N TYR A 56 2.79 -4.03 -4.37
CA TYR A 56 2.80 -4.97 -5.48
C TYR A 56 2.80 -6.45 -5.04
N PHE A 57 3.56 -6.81 -4.02
CA PHE A 57 3.54 -8.17 -3.48
C PHE A 57 2.23 -8.52 -2.78
N VAL A 58 1.56 -7.54 -2.17
CA VAL A 58 0.23 -7.71 -1.61
C VAL A 58 -0.79 -7.93 -2.74
N GLU A 59 -0.79 -7.10 -3.79
CA GLU A 59 -1.67 -7.27 -4.95
C GLU A 59 -1.53 -8.64 -5.63
N THR A 60 -0.28 -9.13 -5.73
CA THR A 60 0.04 -10.42 -6.34
C THR A 60 -0.08 -11.61 -5.39
N GLY A 61 -0.49 -11.39 -4.12
CA GLY A 61 -0.62 -12.45 -3.11
C GLY A 61 0.70 -13.05 -2.62
N LYS A 62 1.84 -12.47 -3.00
CA LYS A 62 3.19 -12.92 -2.62
C LYS A 62 3.60 -12.47 -1.22
N ALA A 63 2.93 -11.46 -0.66
CA ALA A 63 3.13 -10.98 0.70
C ALA A 63 1.82 -10.94 1.46
N LYS A 64 1.87 -11.38 2.72
CA LYS A 64 0.76 -11.23 3.67
C LYS A 64 0.92 -9.88 4.40
N PRO A 65 0.08 -8.87 4.13
CA PRO A 65 0.17 -7.56 4.80
C PRO A 65 -0.15 -7.67 6.30
N SER A 66 0.38 -6.76 7.11
CA SER A 66 -0.13 -6.61 8.50
C SER A 66 -1.54 -6.01 8.48
N ILE A 67 -2.29 -6.18 9.56
CA ILE A 67 -3.62 -5.54 9.71
C ILE A 67 -3.53 -4.01 9.56
N GLU A 68 -2.44 -3.40 10.04
CA GLU A 68 -2.17 -1.95 9.90
C GLU A 68 -1.96 -1.56 8.43
N THR A 69 -1.19 -2.36 7.68
CA THR A 69 -0.99 -2.14 6.25
C THR A 69 -2.31 -2.28 5.50
N LEU A 70 -3.14 -3.26 5.87
CA LEU A 70 -4.44 -3.48 5.24
C LEU A 70 -5.42 -2.34 5.53
N ARG A 71 -5.45 -1.83 6.77
CA ARG A 71 -6.22 -0.63 7.14
C ARG A 71 -5.82 0.59 6.34
N LEU A 72 -4.53 0.83 6.18
CA LEU A 72 -4.05 1.94 5.38
C LEU A 72 -4.50 1.83 3.92
N ILE A 73 -4.45 0.63 3.33
CA ILE A 73 -4.94 0.41 1.96
C ILE A 73 -6.46 0.65 1.88
N ALA A 74 -7.21 0.14 2.85
CA ALA A 74 -8.65 0.31 2.96
C ALA A 74 -9.07 1.79 3.05
N GLU A 75 -8.46 2.54 3.96
CA GLU A 75 -8.71 3.98 4.12
C GLU A 75 -8.39 4.77 2.85
N ARG A 76 -7.30 4.41 2.17
CA ARG A 76 -6.86 5.12 0.95
C ARG A 76 -7.72 4.83 -0.26
N THR A 77 -8.19 3.59 -0.38
CA THR A 77 -9.05 3.18 -1.49
C THR A 77 -10.53 3.45 -1.20
N GLY A 78 -10.87 3.84 0.03
CA GLY A 78 -12.26 4.02 0.47
C GLY A 78 -13.04 2.70 0.51
N ARG A 79 -12.35 1.56 0.59
CA ARG A 79 -12.97 0.23 0.65
C ARG A 79 -12.89 -0.32 2.07
N PRO A 80 -13.92 -1.03 2.55
CA PRO A 80 -13.87 -1.66 3.87
C PRO A 80 -12.82 -2.77 3.91
N LEU A 81 -12.30 -3.09 5.11
CA LEU A 81 -11.34 -4.18 5.30
C LEU A 81 -11.84 -5.53 4.76
N ASP A 82 -13.14 -5.78 4.96
CA ASP A 82 -13.84 -7.00 4.51
C ASP A 82 -13.74 -7.21 2.99
N PHE A 83 -13.61 -6.15 2.20
CA PHE A 83 -13.43 -6.25 0.75
C PHE A 83 -12.14 -7.00 0.38
N PHE A 84 -11.12 -6.89 1.23
CA PHE A 84 -9.80 -7.45 0.99
C PHE A 84 -9.60 -8.83 1.61
N LEU A 85 -10.41 -9.24 2.59
CA LEU A 85 -10.32 -10.54 3.24
C LEU A 85 -10.81 -11.66 2.30
#